data_AF-A0ABD0JAJ8-F1
#
_entry.id   AF-A0ABD0JAJ8-F1
#
_cell.length_a   1.000
_cell.length_b   1.000
_cell.length_c   1.000
_cell.angle_alpha   90.00
_cell.angle_beta   90.00
_cell.angle_gamma   90.00
#
_symmetry.space_group_name_H-M   'P 1'
#
loop_
_entity.id
_entity.type
_entity.pdbx_description
1 polymer ?
#
loop_
_entity_poly.entity_id
_entity_poly.type
_entity_poly.pdbx_seq_one_letter_code
_entity_poly.pdbx_strand_id
1 'polypeptide(L)'
;MQPRAADAYIVMQPRAADAYIVMQPRAADAYIVMQPRAADAYIVMQPRAADAYIVMQPRAADAYIVMQPRAADAYIVMQPRAADAYIVMQPRAADAYIVMQPRAADAYIVMQPRAADAYIVMQPRATDT
;
A
#
# COMPACT_ATOMS: atom_id res chain seq x y z
N MET A 1 -17.62 -9.18 20.67
CA MET A 1 -16.86 -10.21 19.92
C MET A 1 -16.02 -9.48 18.88
N GLN A 2 -14.73 -9.77 18.75
CA GLN A 2 -13.94 -9.28 17.61
C GLN A 2 -14.34 -10.06 16.34
N PRO A 3 -14.49 -9.38 15.19
CA PRO A 3 -14.79 -10.04 13.92
C PRO A 3 -13.70 -11.04 13.54
N ARG A 4 -14.11 -12.18 12.96
CA ARG A 4 -13.16 -13.22 12.52
C ARG A 4 -12.42 -12.81 11.25
N ALA A 5 -13.13 -12.19 10.30
CA ALA A 5 -12.57 -11.71 9.05
C ALA A 5 -13.15 -10.33 8.70
N ALA A 6 -12.45 -9.55 7.88
CA ALA A 6 -12.96 -8.34 7.26
C ALA A 6 -12.31 -8.14 5.90
N ASP A 7 -13.14 -7.83 4.90
CA ASP A 7 -12.68 -7.64 3.53
C ASP A 7 -13.06 -6.23 3.07
N ALA A 8 -12.16 -5.56 2.36
CA ALA A 8 -12.43 -4.27 1.73
C ALA A 8 -12.12 -4.31 0.23
N TYR A 9 -13.11 -3.94 -0.58
CA TYR A 9 -12.97 -3.80 -2.02
C TYR A 9 -13.32 -2.36 -2.44
N ILE A 10 -12.33 -1.60 -2.91
CA ILE A 10 -12.48 -0.19 -3.25
C ILE A 10 -11.91 0.08 -4.64
N VAL A 11 -12.73 0.64 -5.53
CA VAL A 11 -12.31 1.12 -6.84
C VAL A 11 -12.82 2.54 -7.03
N MET A 12 -11.91 3.50 -7.24
CA MET A 12 -12.25 4.92 -7.36
C MET A 12 -11.63 5.54 -8.62
N GLN A 13 -12.48 6.18 -9.45
CA GLN A 13 -12.10 6.98 -10.62
C GLN A 13 -12.66 8.42 -10.66
N PRO A 14 -12.91 9.12 -9.53
CA PRO A 14 -13.35 10.52 -9.54
C PRO A 14 -12.20 11.48 -9.92
N ARG A 15 -12.44 12.80 -9.92
CA ARG A 15 -11.36 13.78 -10.09
C ARG A 15 -10.34 13.74 -8.94
N ALA A 16 -10.81 13.55 -7.71
CA ALA A 16 -10.01 13.38 -6.49
C ALA A 16 -10.65 12.28 -5.63
N ALA A 17 -9.84 11.43 -5.01
CA ALA A 17 -10.32 10.32 -4.20
C ALA A 17 -9.49 10.15 -2.92
N ASP A 18 -10.18 9.94 -1.80
CA ASP A 18 -9.54 9.66 -0.52
C ASP A 18 -10.02 8.30 -0.02
N ALA A 19 -9.08 7.44 0.39
CA ALA A 19 -9.38 6.14 0.98
C ALA A 19 -8.83 6.06 2.40
N TYR A 20 -9.69 5.74 3.36
CA TYR A 20 -9.29 5.46 4.75
C TYR A 20 -9.76 4.06 5.15
N ILE A 21 -8.82 3.17 5.46
CA ILE A 21 -9.09 1.78 5.83
C ILE A 21 -8.32 1.40 7.09
N VAL A 22 -9.04 0.89 8.09
CA VAL A 22 -8.45 0.32 9.30
C VAL A 22 -9.09 -1.04 9.58
N MET A 23 -8.27 -2.10 9.61
CA MET A 23 -8.73 -3.47 9.85
C MET A 23 -7.99 -4.14 11.01
N GLN A 24 -8.75 -4.61 11.99
CA GLN A 24 -8.28 -5.38 13.16
C GLN A 24 -9.00 -6.73 13.43
N PRO A 25 -9.49 -7.48 12.41
CA PRO A 25 -10.05 -8.83 12.59
C PRO A 25 -8.94 -9.88 12.81
N ARG A 26 -9.28 -11.18 12.86
CA ARG A 26 -8.23 -12.24 12.84
C ARG A 26 -7.56 -12.39 11.47
N ALA A 27 -8.31 -12.24 10.38
CA ALA A 27 -7.82 -12.26 9.00
C ALA A 27 -8.40 -11.05 8.25
N ALA A 28 -7.61 -10.35 7.42
CA ALA A 28 -8.09 -9.20 6.68
C ALA A 28 -7.55 -9.14 5.26
N ASP A 29 -8.44 -8.89 4.30
CA ASP A 29 -8.06 -8.75 2.89
C ASP A 29 -8.45 -7.35 2.41
N ALA A 30 -7.53 -6.61 1.76
CA ALA A 30 -7.91 -5.39 1.03
C ALA A 30 -7.49 -5.43 -0.43
N TYR A 31 -8.41 -5.00 -1.28
CA TYR A 31 -8.19 -4.71 -2.67
C TYR A 31 -8.57 -3.25 -2.95
N ILE A 32 -7.58 -2.45 -3.35
CA ILE A 32 -7.75 -1.01 -3.55
C ILE A 32 -7.16 -0.60 -4.89
N VAL A 33 -7.97 0.02 -5.74
CA VAL A 33 -7.54 0.60 -7.02
C VAL A 33 -7.99 2.05 -7.09
N MET A 34 -7.04 2.97 -7.23
CA MET A 34 -7.32 4.41 -7.35
C MET A 34 -6.69 4.97 -8.62
N GLN A 35 -7.53 5.53 -9.50
CA GLN A 35 -7.14 6.20 -10.74
C GLN A 35 -7.69 7.64 -10.89
N PRO A 36 -7.79 8.47 -9.83
CA PRO A 36 -8.22 9.86 -9.96
C PRO A 36 -7.10 10.78 -10.50
N ARG A 37 -7.31 12.09 -10.57
CA ARG A 37 -6.19 13.04 -10.82
C ARG A 37 -5.30 13.19 -9.59
N ALA A 38 -5.89 13.22 -8.40
CA ALA A 38 -5.20 13.26 -7.10
C ALA A 38 -5.79 12.17 -6.21
N ALA A 39 -4.95 11.39 -5.51
CA ALA A 39 -5.41 10.33 -4.62
C ALA A 39 -4.65 10.32 -3.31
N ASP A 40 -5.37 10.23 -2.20
CA ASP A 40 -4.78 10.06 -0.88
C ASP A 40 -5.24 8.72 -0.28
N ALA A 41 -4.29 7.93 0.21
CA ALA A 41 -4.55 6.60 0.76
C ALA A 41 -3.98 6.46 2.16
N TYR A 42 -4.83 6.13 3.13
CA TYR A 42 -4.41 5.76 4.48
C TYR A 42 -4.92 4.37 4.83
N ILE A 43 -4.00 3.42 5.01
CA ILE A 43 -4.31 2.01 5.20
C ILE A 43 -3.54 1.47 6.40
N VAL A 44 -4.26 0.94 7.38
CA VAL A 44 -3.69 0.28 8.56
C VAL A 44 -4.30 -1.11 8.75
N MET A 45 -3.45 -2.13 8.73
CA MET A 45 -3.84 -3.52 8.95
C MET A 45 -3.07 -4.12 10.13
N GLN A 46 -3.81 -4.59 11.14
CA GLN A 46 -3.26 -5.28 12.32
C GLN A 46 -3.95 -6.65 12.63
N PRO A 47 -4.31 -7.49 11.65
CA PRO A 47 -4.87 -8.82 11.91
C PRO A 47 -3.79 -9.85 12.28
N ARG A 48 -4.14 -11.13 12.43
CA ARG A 48 -3.12 -12.20 12.53
C ARG A 48 -2.53 -12.53 11.15
N ALA A 49 -3.36 -12.57 10.12
CA ALA A 49 -2.99 -12.75 8.72
C ALA A 49 -3.61 -11.60 7.91
N ALA A 50 -2.83 -10.98 7.01
CA ALA A 50 -3.33 -9.89 6.17
C ALA A 50 -2.83 -10.03 4.73
N ASP A 51 -3.74 -9.85 3.78
CA ASP A 51 -3.39 -9.75 2.36
C ASP A 51 -3.80 -8.37 1.84
N ALA A 52 -2.88 -7.68 1.17
CA ALA A 52 -3.11 -6.34 0.65
C ALA A 52 -2.71 -6.23 -0.82
N TYR A 53 -3.66 -5.85 -1.67
CA TYR A 53 -3.43 -5.47 -3.05
C TYR A 53 -3.80 -4.01 -3.28
N ILE A 54 -2.80 -3.17 -3.57
CA ILE A 54 -2.96 -1.73 -3.67
C ILE A 54 -2.36 -1.23 -4.99
N VAL A 55 -3.18 -0.59 -5.82
CA VAL A 55 -2.76 0.01 -7.09
C VAL A 55 -3.18 1.47 -7.13
N MET A 56 -2.20 2.36 -7.27
CA MET A 56 -2.43 3.80 -7.39
C MET A 56 -1.79 4.33 -8.68
N GLN A 57 -2.63 4.87 -9.56
CA GLN A 57 -2.22 5.47 -10.84
C GLN A 57 -2.75 6.90 -11.07
N PRO A 58 -2.76 7.81 -10.07
CA PRO A 58 -3.20 9.19 -10.29
C PRO A 58 -2.11 10.07 -10.91
N ARG A 59 -2.36 11.38 -11.10
CA ARG A 59 -1.27 12.33 -11.45
C ARG A 59 -0.41 12.65 -10.23
N ALA A 60 -1.04 12.88 -9.08
CA ALA A 60 -0.39 13.06 -7.78
C ALA A 60 -0.98 12.04 -6.80
N ALA A 61 -0.14 11.37 -6.00
CA ALA A 61 -0.58 10.39 -5.02
C ALA A 61 0.18 10.54 -3.70
N ASP A 62 -0.55 10.53 -2.59
CA ASP A 62 0.03 10.36 -1.26
C ASP A 62 -0.46 9.05 -0.66
N ALA A 63 0.48 8.24 -0.17
CA ALA A 63 0.19 6.91 0.36
C ALA A 63 0.85 6.68 1.72
N TYR A 64 0.02 6.36 2.72
CA TYR A 64 0.45 5.91 4.04
C TYR A 64 -0.08 4.50 4.29
N ILE A 65 0.83 3.52 4.33
CA ILE A 65 0.49 2.10 4.47
C ILE A 65 1.25 1.51 5.65
N VAL A 66 0.52 0.97 6.63
CA VAL A 66 1.09 0.29 7.80
C VAL A 66 0.50 -1.10 7.92
N MET A 67 1.36 -2.11 7.87
CA MET A 67 0.99 -3.52 8.04
C MET A 67 1.78 -4.14 9.18
N GLN A 68 1.08 -4.57 10.23
CA GLN A 68 1.67 -5.20 11.41
C GLN A 68 1.01 -6.55 11.80
N PRO A 69 0.69 -7.46 10.85
CA PRO A 69 0.13 -8.76 11.20
C PRO A 69 1.19 -9.77 11.67
N ARG A 70 0.81 -11.01 12.00
CA ARG A 70 1.82 -12.08 12.20
C ARG A 70 2.38 -12.59 10.87
N ALA A 71 1.51 -12.78 9.88
CA ALA A 71 1.85 -13.10 8.51
C ALA A 71 1.21 -12.06 7.58
N ALA A 72 1.94 -11.57 6.58
CA ALA A 72 1.43 -10.58 5.63
C ALA A 72 1.90 -10.87 4.20
N ASP A 73 0.98 -10.79 3.25
CA ASP A 73 1.31 -10.71 1.83
C ASP A 73 0.89 -9.34 1.29
N ALA A 74 1.84 -8.65 0.66
CA ALA A 74 1.64 -7.28 0.20
C ALA A 74 2.06 -7.10 -1.26
N TYR A 75 1.12 -6.66 -2.08
CA TYR A 75 1.36 -6.21 -3.45
C TYR A 75 0.99 -4.74 -3.59
N ILE A 76 1.99 -3.87 -3.76
CA ILE A 76 1.82 -2.42 -3.82
C ILE A 76 2.43 -1.91 -5.13
N VAL A 77 1.61 -1.28 -5.96
CA VAL A 77 2.04 -0.64 -7.21
C VAL A 77 1.63 0.82 -7.22
N MET A 78 2.62 1.70 -7.32
CA MET A 78 2.42 3.15 -7.41
C MET A 78 3.06 3.67 -8.69
N GLN A 79 2.25 4.21 -9.61
CA GLN A 79 2.69 4.78 -10.88
C GLN A 79 2.16 6.20 -11.16
N PRO A 80 2.20 7.15 -10.20
CA PRO A 80 1.76 8.52 -10.48
C PRO A 80 2.83 9.35 -11.20
N ARG A 81 2.53 10.62 -11.54
CA ARG A 81 3.59 11.54 -11.99
C ARG A 81 4.41 12.04 -10.80
N ALA A 82 3.74 12.44 -9.73
CA ALA A 82 4.34 12.82 -8.45
C ALA A 82 3.80 11.88 -7.35
N ALA A 83 4.66 11.37 -6.47
CA ALA A 83 4.23 10.50 -5.37
C ALA A 83 5.00 10.78 -4.07
N ASP A 84 4.28 10.81 -2.96
CA ASP A 84 4.87 10.64 -1.64
C ASP A 84 4.36 9.33 -1.03
N ALA A 85 5.29 8.44 -0.66
CA ALA A 85 4.97 7.11 -0.16
C ALA A 85 5.65 6.84 1.17
N TYR A 86 4.84 6.50 2.18
CA TYR A 86 5.29 5.98 3.47
C TYR A 86 4.74 4.57 3.67
N ILE A 87 5.61 3.57 3.60
CA ILE A 87 5.24 2.17 3.75
C ILE A 87 6.01 1.57 4.93
N VAL A 88 5.28 1.02 5.90
CA VAL A 88 5.84 0.30 7.04
C VAL A 88 5.25 -1.09 7.11
N MET A 89 6.11 -2.10 7.02
CA MET A 89 5.74 -3.51 7.16
C MET A 89 6.54 -4.14 8.29
N GLN A 90 5.86 -4.56 9.36
CA GLN A 90 6.48 -5.19 10.53
C GLN A 90 5.82 -6.52 10.94
N PRO A 91 5.60 -7.48 10.01
CA PRO A 91 5.06 -8.77 10.39
C PRO A 91 6.11 -9.72 10.94
N ARG A 92 5.72 -10.89 11.46
CA ARG A 92 6.71 -11.94 11.78
C ARG A 92 7.21 -12.64 10.52
N ALA A 93 6.30 -12.97 9.60
CA ALA A 93 6.57 -13.49 8.26
C ALA A 93 5.96 -12.55 7.22
N ALA A 94 6.68 -12.23 6.14
CA ALA A 94 6.16 -11.37 5.08
C ALA A 94 6.62 -11.80 3.70
N ASP A 95 5.71 -11.74 2.72
CA ASP A 95 6.06 -11.61 1.31
C ASP A 95 5.62 -10.24 0.81
N ALA A 96 6.57 -9.46 0.29
CA ALA A 96 6.30 -8.10 -0.17
C ALA A 96 6.80 -7.87 -1.59
N TYR A 97 5.90 -7.41 -2.45
CA TYR A 97 6.19 -6.90 -3.79
C TYR A 97 5.79 -5.44 -3.87
N ILE A 98 6.78 -4.55 -3.93
CA ILE A 98 6.56 -3.10 -4.01
C ILE A 98 7.20 -2.56 -5.28
N VAL A 99 6.38 -1.95 -6.13
CA VAL A 99 6.83 -1.27 -7.35
C VAL A 99 6.41 0.19 -7.30
N MET A 100 7.40 1.08 -7.42
CA MET A 100 7.20 2.51 -7.49
C MET A 100 7.86 3.04 -8.77
N GLN A 101 7.05 3.56 -9.69
CA GLN A 101 7.52 4.16 -10.96
C GLN A 101 7.03 5.59 -11.20
N PRO A 102 7.27 6.54 -10.27
CA PRO A 102 6.89 7.93 -10.45
C PRO A 102 7.86 8.70 -11.35
N ARG A 103 7.47 9.91 -11.81
CA ARG A 103 8.43 10.85 -12.43
C ARG A 103 9.23 11.60 -11.36
N ALA A 104 8.55 12.03 -10.29
CA ALA A 104 9.16 12.61 -9.11
C ALA A 104 8.56 11.93 -7.88
N ALA A 105 9.38 11.55 -6.90
CA ALA A 105 8.86 11.00 -5.66
C ALA A 105 9.81 11.05 -4.49
N ASP A 106 9.20 11.13 -3.31
CA ASP A 106 9.81 10.77 -2.04
C ASP A 106 9.19 9.46 -1.55
N ALA A 107 10.05 8.48 -1.26
CA ALA A 107 9.61 7.20 -0.75
C ALA A 107 10.39 6.81 0.50
N TYR A 108 9.64 6.52 1.56
CA TYR A 108 10.15 5.96 2.80
C TYR A 108 9.54 4.57 2.99
N ILE A 109 10.36 3.53 2.81
CA ILE A 109 9.96 2.14 3.03
C ILE A 109 10.75 1.56 4.19
N VAL A 110 10.03 1.06 5.20
CA VAL A 110 10.60 0.28 6.30
C VAL A 110 10.00 -1.12 6.30
N MET A 111 10.86 -2.11 6.24
CA MET A 111 10.50 -3.52 6.39
C MET A 111 11.29 -4.11 7.56
N GLN A 112 10.60 -4.59 8.60
CA GLN A 112 11.23 -5.24 9.75
C GLN A 112 10.61 -6.62 10.07
N PRO A 113 10.59 -7.56 9.11
CA PRO A 113 10.12 -8.91 9.37
C PRO A 113 11.16 -9.80 10.07
N ARG A 114 10.71 -10.84 10.78
CA ARG A 114 11.62 -11.88 11.32
C ARG A 114 12.07 -12.86 10.24
N ALA A 115 11.20 -13.15 9.27
CA ALA A 115 11.48 -13.91 8.06
C ALA A 115 10.72 -13.25 6.90
N ALA A 116 11.36 -13.00 5.76
CA ALA A 116 10.67 -12.43 4.61
C ALA A 116 11.38 -12.62 3.28
N ASP A 117 10.56 -12.62 2.25
CA ASP A 117 10.97 -12.32 0.88
C ASP A 117 10.43 -10.93 0.50
N ALA A 118 11.32 -10.05 0.06
CA ALA A 118 10.95 -8.71 -0.35
C ALA A 118 11.56 -8.35 -1.71
N TYR A 119 10.71 -7.95 -2.64
CA TYR A 119 11.08 -7.43 -3.93
C TYR A 119 10.62 -5.97 -4.02
N ILE A 120 11.59 -5.05 -3.99
CA ILE A 120 11.33 -3.61 -4.13
C ILE A 120 11.98 -3.12 -5.42
N VAL A 121 11.16 -2.51 -6.28
CA VAL A 121 11.62 -1.77 -7.45
C VAL A 121 11.23 -0.32 -7.31
N MET A 122 12.23 0.55 -7.33
CA MET A 122 12.04 1.99 -7.46
C MET A 122 12.67 2.44 -8.78
N GLN A 123 11.86 2.96 -9.69
CA GLN A 123 12.32 3.55 -10.95
C GLN A 123 11.72 4.94 -11.13
N PRO A 124 12.29 5.96 -10.45
CA PRO A 124 11.98 7.34 -10.76
C PRO A 124 12.43 7.64 -12.20
N ARG A 125 11.54 8.15 -13.05
CA ARG A 125 11.97 8.70 -14.34
C ARG A 125 12.60 10.05 -14.09
N ALA A 126 13.93 10.12 -14.12
CA ALA A 126 14.66 11.37 -14.08
C ALA A 126 14.09 12.34 -15.13
N THR A 127 13.89 13.59 -14.72
CA THR A 127 13.73 14.68 -15.67
C THR A 127 15.09 14.92 -16.32
N ASP A 128 15.27 14.48 -17.56
CA ASP A 128 16.26 15.10 -18.45
C ASP A 128 15.85 16.57 -18.62
N THR A 129 16.39 17.43 -17.75
CA THR A 129 16.39 18.90 -17.89
C THR A 129 17.67 19.45 -17.29
#